data_AF-A0A7V8V722-F1
#
_entry.id   AF-A0A7V8V722-F1
#
_cell.length_a   1.000
_cell.length_b   1.000
_cell.length_c   1.000
_cell.angle_alpha   90.00
_cell.angle_beta   90.00
_cell.angle_gamma   90.00
#
_symmetry.space_group_name_H-M   'P 1'
#
loop_
_entity.id
_entity.type
_entity.pdbx_description
1 polymer ?
#
loop_
_entity_poly.entity_id
_entity_poly.type
_entity_poly.pdbx_seq_one_letter_code
_entity_poly.pdbx_strand_id
1 'polypeptide(L)'
;MQIVVAPGGGIRCVYDESIDLSLLGKVQISRGSHVEPSKESYWFADLAPVGGPSLGPFLKRTDAMAAEVAWLEENWLFASER
;
A
#
# COMPACT_ATOMS: atom_id res chain seq x y z
N MET A 1 -0.20 3.04 10.77
CA MET A 1 -0.38 1.61 10.52
C MET A 1 -1.71 1.08 11.01
N GLN A 2 -2.29 0.17 10.22
CA GLN A 2 -3.29 -0.81 10.65
C GLN A 2 -2.76 -2.23 10.41
N ILE A 3 -3.04 -3.17 11.31
CA ILE A 3 -2.67 -4.59 11.20
C ILE A 3 -3.94 -5.44 11.22
N VAL A 4 -4.08 -6.32 10.24
CA VAL A 4 -5.16 -7.30 10.16
C VAL A 4 -4.61 -8.70 10.44
N VAL A 5 -5.25 -9.41 11.37
CA VAL A 5 -4.95 -10.82 11.69
C VAL A 5 -6.07 -11.67 11.11
N ALA A 6 -5.75 -12.51 10.14
CA ALA A 6 -6.68 -13.46 9.54
C ALA A 6 -6.98 -14.63 10.49
N PRO A 7 -8.11 -15.35 10.35
CA PRO A 7 -8.46 -16.48 11.22
C PRO A 7 -7.42 -17.59 11.28
N GLY A 8 -6.61 -17.76 10.23
CA GLY A 8 -5.48 -18.71 10.19
C GLY A 8 -4.20 -18.23 10.88
N GLY A 9 -4.21 -17.05 11.51
CA GLY A 9 -3.03 -16.43 12.15
C GLY A 9 -2.11 -15.68 11.18
N GLY A 10 -2.44 -15.62 9.89
CA GLY A 10 -1.74 -14.79 8.92
C GLY A 10 -1.93 -13.30 9.22
N ILE A 11 -0.87 -12.51 9.06
CA ILE A 11 -0.88 -11.06 9.33
C ILE A 11 -0.70 -10.31 8.02
N ARG A 12 -1.50 -9.27 7.82
CA ARG A 12 -1.36 -8.33 6.70
C ARG A 12 -1.35 -6.89 7.22
N CYS A 13 -0.50 -6.06 6.64
CA CYS A 13 -0.45 -4.62 6.90
C CYS A 13 0.09 -3.88 5.68
N VAL A 14 -0.20 -2.58 5.61
CA VAL A 14 0.61 -1.66 4.79
C VAL A 14 1.84 -1.33 5.62
N TYR A 15 3.03 -1.61 5.07
CA TYR A 15 4.27 -1.43 5.80
C TYR A 15 4.51 0.06 6.12
N ASP A 16 4.72 0.33 7.40
CA ASP A 16 5.37 1.55 7.87
C ASP A 16 6.45 1.19 8.91
N GLU A 17 7.32 2.14 9.23
CA GLU A 17 8.48 1.91 10.11
C GLU A 17 8.12 1.93 11.60
N SER A 18 6.83 1.90 11.97
CA SER A 18 6.41 2.02 13.37
C SER A 18 6.66 0.74 14.20
N ILE A 19 6.75 -0.43 13.56
CA ILE A 19 6.95 -1.72 14.21
C ILE A 19 7.98 -2.56 13.45
N ASP A 20 8.89 -3.21 14.18
CA ASP A 20 9.73 -4.27 13.62
C ASP A 20 8.88 -5.52 13.36
N LEU A 21 8.49 -5.71 12.09
CA LEU A 21 7.64 -6.83 11.67
C LEU A 21 8.28 -8.21 11.89
N SER A 22 9.62 -8.30 12.04
CA SER A 22 10.27 -9.58 12.30
C SER A 22 9.91 -10.18 13.66
N LEU A 23 9.45 -9.34 14.60
CA LEU A 23 8.94 -9.74 15.91
C LEU A 23 7.58 -10.44 15.82
N LEU A 24 6.85 -10.26 14.72
CA LEU A 24 5.52 -10.83 14.51
C LEU A 24 5.56 -12.17 13.76
N GLY A 25 6.71 -12.57 13.21
CA GLY A 25 6.90 -13.84 12.52
C GLY A 25 7.69 -13.72 11.22
N LYS A 26 7.48 -14.66 10.30
CA LYS A 26 8.16 -14.67 9.00
C LYS A 26 7.55 -13.60 8.09
N VAL A 27 8.35 -12.61 7.73
CA VAL A 27 7.92 -11.48 6.89
C VAL A 27 8.04 -11.81 5.40
N GLN A 28 7.02 -11.47 4.63
CA GLN A 28 7.05 -11.40 3.17
C GLN A 28 6.68 -9.98 2.75
N ILE A 29 7.48 -9.38 1.86
CA ILE A 29 7.28 -8.01 1.39
C ILE A 29 7.05 -8.02 -0.12
N SER A 30 6.02 -7.33 -0.56
CA SER A 30 5.72 -7.06 -1.96
C SER A 30 5.46 -5.56 -2.18
N ARG A 31 5.54 -5.11 -3.43
CA ARG A 31 5.19 -3.73 -3.79
C ARG A 31 3.67 -3.55 -3.75
N GLY A 32 3.19 -2.51 -3.08
CA GLY A 32 1.79 -2.08 -3.11
C GLY A 32 1.44 -1.23 -4.33
N SER A 33 2.36 -0.34 -4.73
CA SER A 33 2.19 0.51 -5.91
C SER A 33 3.53 0.96 -6.52
N HIS A 34 3.44 1.74 -7.61
CA HIS A 34 4.51 2.56 -8.15
C HIS A 34 4.12 4.05 -8.08
N VAL A 35 4.87 4.85 -7.32
CA VAL A 35 4.67 6.31 -7.25
C VAL A 35 5.69 7.02 -8.12
N GLU A 36 5.27 7.48 -9.30
CA GLU A 36 6.14 7.98 -10.35
C GLU A 36 5.66 9.35 -10.89
N PRO A 37 6.59 10.23 -11.33
CA PRO A 37 6.23 11.47 -11.99
C PRO A 37 5.79 11.24 -13.44
N SER A 38 4.85 12.04 -13.93
CA SER A 38 4.46 12.11 -15.34
C SER A 38 5.37 13.05 -16.13
N LYS A 39 5.28 12.99 -17.46
CA LYS A 39 5.99 13.91 -18.37
C LYS A 39 5.61 15.39 -18.15
N GLU A 40 4.46 15.64 -17.53
CA GLU A 40 3.92 16.97 -17.25
C GLU A 40 4.23 17.43 -15.81
N SER A 41 5.14 16.76 -15.11
CA SER A 41 5.54 17.05 -13.72
C SER A 41 4.45 16.83 -12.67
N TYR A 42 3.40 16.07 -12.98
CA TYR A 42 2.46 15.54 -11.99
C TYR A 42 2.98 14.24 -11.40
N TRP A 43 2.38 13.77 -10.32
CA TRP A 43 2.66 12.49 -9.68
C TRP A 43 1.44 11.58 -9.75
N PHE A 44 1.70 10.30 -9.97
CA PHE A 44 0.68 9.25 -9.96
C PHE A 44 1.11 8.11 -9.03
N ALA A 45 0.14 7.46 -8.41
CA ALA A 45 0.34 6.19 -7.72
C ALA A 45 -0.35 5.07 -8.51
N ASP A 46 0.41 4.19 -9.13
CA ASP A 46 -0.09 3.05 -9.89
C ASP A 46 -0.17 1.79 -9.00
N LEU A 47 -1.40 1.39 -8.65
CA LEU A 47 -1.68 0.24 -7.78
C LEU A 47 -1.81 -1.08 -8.55
N ALA A 48 -1.38 -1.14 -9.82
CA ALA A 48 -1.35 -2.38 -10.60
C ALA A 48 -0.71 -3.60 -9.89
N PRO A 49 0.36 -3.48 -9.06
CA PRO A 49 0.93 -4.61 -8.33
C PRO A 49 -0.07 -5.37 -7.44
N VAL A 50 -1.12 -4.69 -6.98
CA VAL A 50 -2.20 -5.27 -6.17
C VAL A 50 -3.55 -5.32 -6.90
N GLY A 51 -3.54 -5.11 -8.23
CA GLY A 51 -4.75 -5.09 -9.06
C GLY A 51 -5.63 -3.84 -8.86
N GLY A 52 -5.07 -2.77 -8.30
CA GLY A 52 -5.76 -1.50 -8.08
C GLY A 52 -5.68 -0.51 -9.26
N PRO A 53 -6.31 0.67 -9.12
CA PRO A 53 -6.31 1.73 -10.14
C PRO A 53 -5.02 2.56 -10.13
N SER A 54 -4.89 3.45 -11.11
CA SER A 54 -3.93 4.56 -11.04
C SER A 54 -4.58 5.78 -10.40
N LEU A 55 -3.97 6.32 -9.33
CA LEU A 55 -4.43 7.49 -8.61
C LEU A 55 -3.64 8.73 -9.05
N GLY A 56 -4.36 9.81 -9.36
CA GLY A 56 -3.76 11.10 -9.75
C GLY A 56 -4.62 11.83 -10.79
N PRO A 57 -4.10 12.91 -11.38
CA PRO A 57 -2.77 13.51 -11.14
C PRO A 57 -2.67 14.25 -9.80
N PHE A 58 -1.50 14.17 -9.16
CA PHE A 58 -1.15 14.96 -7.98
C PHE A 58 -0.03 15.96 -8.28
N LEU A 59 0.00 17.09 -7.59
CA LEU A 59 1.09 18.07 -7.75
C LEU A 59 2.37 17.66 -7.02
N LYS A 60 2.24 16.97 -5.88
CA LYS A 60 3.37 16.57 -5.04
C LYS A 60 3.44 15.06 -4.91
N ARG A 61 4.67 14.54 -4.84
CA ARG A 61 4.94 13.13 -4.53
C ARG A 61 4.29 12.70 -3.22
N THR A 62 4.34 13.56 -2.20
CA THR A 62 3.77 13.28 -0.88
C THR A 62 2.27 13.05 -0.93
N ASP A 63 1.56 13.78 -1.81
CA ASP A 63 0.12 13.65 -1.96
C ASP A 63 -0.23 12.32 -2.66
N ALA A 64 0.56 11.94 -3.67
CA ALA A 64 0.42 10.64 -4.33
C ALA A 64 0.70 9.47 -3.37
N MET A 65 1.75 9.56 -2.53
CA MET A 65 2.03 8.56 -1.49
C MET A 65 0.94 8.49 -0.42
N ALA A 66 0.38 9.63 -0.01
CA ALA A 66 -0.73 9.64 0.95
C ALA A 66 -1.98 8.98 0.36
N ALA A 67 -2.29 9.26 -0.92
CA ALA A 67 -3.40 8.63 -1.62
C ALA A 67 -3.19 7.11 -1.84
N GLU A 68 -1.96 6.69 -2.16
CA GLU A 68 -1.57 5.28 -2.20
C GLU A 68 -1.90 4.56 -0.89
N VAL A 69 -1.38 5.08 0.23
CA VAL A 69 -1.55 4.45 1.55
C VAL A 69 -3.03 4.38 1.91
N ALA A 70 -3.78 5.47 1.75
CA ALA A 70 -5.21 5.51 2.03
C ALA A 70 -5.97 4.45 1.21
N TRP A 71 -5.69 4.34 -0.09
CA TRP A 71 -6.36 3.35 -0.93
C TRP A 71 -6.01 1.92 -0.51
N LEU A 72 -4.74 1.63 -0.20
CA LEU A 72 -4.32 0.30 0.25
C LEU A 72 -4.98 -0.09 1.58
N GLU A 73 -5.06 0.84 2.54
CA GLU A 73 -5.74 0.62 3.81
C GLU A 73 -7.25 0.38 3.62
N GLU A 74 -7.90 1.10 2.72
CA GLU A 74 -9.35 0.99 2.50
C GLU A 74 -9.76 -0.22 1.64
N ASN A 75 -8.96 -0.58 0.62
CA ASN A 75 -9.39 -1.50 -0.43
C ASN A 75 -8.61 -2.82 -0.44
N TRP A 76 -7.31 -2.80 -0.14
CA TRP A 76 -6.47 -3.99 -0.21
C TRP A 76 -6.33 -4.69 1.13
N LEU A 77 -6.17 -3.93 2.22
CA LEU A 77 -5.86 -4.45 3.54
C LEU A 77 -6.96 -5.39 4.07
N PHE A 78 -8.23 -5.01 3.85
CA PHE A 78 -9.39 -5.78 4.29
C PHE A 78 -9.96 -6.71 3.22
N ALA A 79 -9.33 -6.80 2.05
CA ALA A 79 -9.76 -7.75 1.03
C ALA A 79 -9.60 -9.19 1.55
N SER A 80 -10.70 -9.93 1.58
CA SER A 80 -10.72 -11.37 1.86
C SER A 80 -9.70 -12.06 0.95
N GLU A 81 -8.88 -12.95 1.52
CA GLU A 81 -8.17 -13.94 0.72
C GLU A 81 -9.24 -14.66 -0.13
N ARG A 82 -9.09 -14.62 -1.45
CA ARG A 82 -9.94 -15.35 -2.39
C ARG A 82 -9.39 -16.75 -2.58
#